data_AF-A0A8T6MRF5-F1
#
_entry.id   AF-A0A8T6MRF5-F1
#
_cell.length_a   1.000
_cell.length_b   1.000
_cell.length_c   1.000
_cell.angle_alpha   90.00
_cell.angle_beta   90.00
_cell.angle_gamma   90.00
#
_symmetry.space_group_name_H-M   'P 1'
#
loop_
_entity.id
_entity.type
_entity.pdbx_description
1 polymer ?
#
loop_
_entity_poly.entity_id
_entity_poly.type
_entity_poly.pdbx_seq_one_letter_code
_entity_poly.pdbx_strand_id
1 'polypeptide(L)'
;MMLNYDYPLYRPPSEADSLIFQVTLGCSFNECSFCDMYRSKQYSERSWDEVKAEIDMMAKMLPDTKRIFLADGDALNLSVEYMQKIVKYLREKFQNLERISCYAMPMNVLKKTPEELKLLRESGLDMFYLGIETGSDLILKKVTKGATSVTMIRAIKKAMDAGYIMSCMIILGLGGKTHSKEHIRGTAEVINATAPHYVGALTLYLENGIKDEFMTKFGEPFIPVSDHDALDELEDLISQIDVKNNVIFRANHGSNAYTIKGTFPQDKQMMQEKISWMKQHPEVIRPVGLRGF
;
A
#
# COMPACT_ATOMS: atom_id res chain seq x y z
N MET A 1 -25.83 -0.18 18.15
CA MET A 1 -25.66 0.45 16.82
C MET A 1 -24.24 0.14 16.39
N MET A 2 -24.04 -0.38 15.18
CA MET A 2 -22.73 -0.80 14.66
C MET A 2 -22.26 0.23 13.63
N LEU A 3 -20.95 0.32 13.38
CA LEU A 3 -20.45 1.09 12.24
C LEU A 3 -21.10 0.57 10.95
N ASN A 4 -21.66 1.48 10.17
CA ASN A 4 -22.27 1.14 8.89
C ASN A 4 -21.28 1.48 7.78
N TYR A 5 -20.45 0.50 7.42
CA TYR A 5 -19.48 0.69 6.34
C TYR A 5 -20.18 0.70 4.98
N ASP A 6 -19.74 1.60 4.13
CA ASP A 6 -20.00 1.55 2.70
C ASP A 6 -19.06 0.50 2.10
N TYR A 7 -19.61 -0.62 1.63
CA TYR A 7 -18.85 -1.72 1.06
C TYR A 7 -18.73 -1.60 -0.47
N PRO A 8 -17.64 -2.09 -1.07
CA PRO A 8 -16.55 -2.87 -0.47
C PRO A 8 -15.57 -2.00 0.35
N LEU A 9 -14.93 -2.56 1.38
CA LEU A 9 -13.99 -1.87 2.26
C LEU A 9 -12.67 -2.62 2.26
N TYR A 10 -11.57 -1.91 1.99
CA TYR A 10 -10.25 -2.53 1.91
C TYR A 10 -9.30 -1.91 2.94
N ARG A 11 -8.41 -2.76 3.45
CA ARG A 11 -7.33 -2.37 4.35
C ARG A 11 -6.11 -3.25 4.14
N PRO A 12 -4.91 -2.75 4.46
CA PRO A 12 -3.72 -3.59 4.46
C PRO A 12 -3.84 -4.72 5.50
N PRO A 13 -3.25 -5.91 5.27
CA PRO A 13 -3.29 -7.00 6.25
C PRO A 13 -2.76 -6.63 7.64
N SER A 14 -1.81 -5.68 7.71
CA SER A 14 -1.26 -5.15 8.96
C SER A 14 -2.24 -4.27 9.77
N GLU A 15 -3.40 -3.94 9.21
CA GLU A 15 -4.49 -3.22 9.86
C GLU A 15 -5.68 -4.14 10.18
N ALA A 16 -5.50 -5.47 10.15
CA ALA A 16 -6.56 -6.45 10.43
C ALA A 16 -7.25 -6.26 11.81
N ASP A 17 -6.49 -5.79 12.80
CA ASP A 17 -6.99 -5.53 14.16
C ASP A 17 -7.28 -4.04 14.42
N SER A 18 -7.17 -3.20 13.40
CA SER A 18 -7.41 -1.76 13.55
C SER A 18 -8.89 -1.45 13.45
N LEU A 19 -9.34 -0.50 14.28
CA LEU A 19 -10.66 0.10 14.14
C LEU A 19 -10.66 1.00 12.90
N ILE A 20 -11.67 0.85 12.04
CA ILE A 20 -11.70 1.53 10.75
C ILE A 20 -12.72 2.66 10.80
N PHE A 21 -12.34 3.82 10.30
CA PHE A 21 -13.29 4.89 9.99
C PHE A 21 -13.17 5.22 8.51
N GLN A 22 -14.28 5.15 7.79
CA GLN A 22 -14.37 5.74 6.46
C GLN A 22 -14.57 7.25 6.65
N VAL A 23 -13.52 8.03 6.41
CA VAL A 23 -13.57 9.51 6.43
C VAL A 23 -13.74 10.08 5.02
N THR A 24 -13.36 9.29 4.03
CA THR A 24 -13.69 9.43 2.62
C THR A 24 -14.27 8.12 2.11
N LEU A 25 -14.94 8.15 0.97
CA LEU A 25 -15.35 6.97 0.20
C LEU A 25 -14.57 6.90 -1.10
N GLY A 26 -14.27 5.68 -1.57
CA GLY A 26 -13.59 5.46 -2.85
C GLY A 26 -12.15 5.98 -2.93
N CYS A 27 -11.67 6.17 -4.16
CA CYS A 27 -10.34 6.71 -4.48
C CYS A 27 -10.50 7.94 -5.39
N SER A 28 -9.81 9.05 -5.10
CA SER A 28 -9.98 10.28 -5.88
C SER A 28 -9.40 10.17 -7.30
N PHE A 29 -8.50 9.22 -7.54
CA PHE A 29 -7.89 8.99 -8.84
C PHE A 29 -8.58 7.89 -9.65
N ASN A 30 -8.88 6.74 -9.05
CA ASN A 30 -9.66 5.61 -9.59
C ASN A 30 -9.42 5.16 -11.06
N GLU A 31 -8.27 5.49 -11.65
CA GLU A 31 -7.97 5.21 -13.08
C GLU A 31 -6.94 4.08 -13.30
N CYS A 32 -6.37 3.54 -12.22
CA CYS A 32 -5.38 2.46 -12.27
C CYS A 32 -6.00 1.20 -12.91
N SER A 33 -5.49 0.77 -14.05
CA SER A 33 -6.11 -0.31 -14.84
C SER A 33 -6.06 -1.69 -14.18
N PHE A 34 -5.19 -1.88 -13.19
CA PHE A 34 -5.05 -3.12 -12.43
C PHE A 34 -5.86 -3.15 -11.12
N CYS A 35 -6.50 -2.03 -10.73
CA CYS A 35 -7.16 -1.88 -9.44
C CYS A 35 -8.68 -1.89 -9.60
N ASP A 36 -9.34 -2.89 -9.01
CA ASP A 36 -10.80 -3.03 -8.98
C ASP A 36 -11.44 -2.50 -7.68
N MET A 37 -10.62 -2.26 -6.65
CA MET A 37 -11.07 -2.02 -5.27
C MET A 37 -12.16 -0.94 -5.15
N TYR A 38 -12.03 0.16 -5.87
CA TYR A 38 -12.92 1.32 -5.72
C TYR A 38 -13.77 1.62 -6.95
N ARG A 39 -13.89 0.68 -7.91
CA ARG A 39 -14.62 0.90 -9.17
C ARG A 39 -16.12 1.05 -8.99
N SER A 40 -16.70 0.47 -7.94
CA SER A 40 -18.10 0.63 -7.57
C SER A 40 -18.39 1.90 -6.77
N LYS A 41 -17.37 2.73 -6.46
CA LYS A 41 -17.49 3.90 -5.58
C LYS A 41 -17.11 5.19 -6.29
N GLN A 42 -17.80 6.25 -5.94
CA GLN A 42 -17.42 7.61 -6.30
C GLN A 42 -16.73 8.26 -5.11
N TYR A 43 -15.66 9.02 -5.38
CA TYR A 43 -14.97 9.73 -4.32
C TYR A 43 -15.89 10.75 -3.66
N SER A 44 -15.99 10.70 -2.34
CA SER A 44 -16.68 11.70 -1.54
C SER A 44 -16.05 11.84 -0.16
N GLU A 45 -16.19 13.02 0.43
CA GLU A 45 -15.73 13.33 1.78
C GLU A 45 -16.93 13.27 2.72
N ARG A 46 -16.82 12.50 3.81
CA ARG A 46 -17.92 12.36 4.76
C ARG A 46 -18.00 13.58 5.67
N SER A 47 -19.21 13.95 6.07
CA SER A 47 -19.43 15.13 6.89
C SER A 47 -18.86 14.97 8.30
N TRP A 48 -18.52 16.09 8.93
CA TRP A 48 -17.99 16.07 10.29
C TRP A 48 -18.95 15.42 11.29
N ASP A 49 -20.25 15.69 11.17
CA ASP A 49 -21.24 15.21 12.13
C ASP A 49 -21.38 13.68 12.07
N GLU A 50 -21.34 13.10 10.87
CA GLU A 50 -21.33 11.64 10.67
C GLU A 50 -20.07 11.00 11.25
N VAL A 51 -18.89 11.51 10.87
CA VAL A 51 -17.60 10.99 11.35
C VAL A 51 -17.48 11.12 12.86
N LYS A 52 -17.87 12.26 13.43
CA LYS A 52 -17.84 12.51 14.87
C LYS A 52 -18.76 11.56 15.63
N ALA A 53 -19.99 11.35 15.14
CA ALA A 53 -20.95 10.45 15.76
C ALA A 53 -20.43 9.00 15.82
N GLU A 54 -19.77 8.54 14.76
CA GLU A 54 -19.13 7.22 14.72
C GLU A 54 -17.96 7.12 15.70
N ILE A 55 -17.10 8.16 15.76
CA ILE A 55 -15.99 8.21 16.72
C ILE A 55 -16.50 8.15 18.16
N ASP A 56 -17.50 8.97 18.50
CA ASP A 56 -18.07 9.01 19.86
C ASP A 56 -18.71 7.68 20.26
N MET A 57 -19.35 7.01 19.30
CA MET A 57 -19.94 5.69 19.52
C MET A 57 -18.86 4.65 19.78
N MET A 58 -17.84 4.57 18.92
CA MET A 58 -16.80 3.56 19.02
C MET A 58 -15.87 3.79 20.21
N ALA A 59 -15.60 5.04 20.59
CA ALA A 59 -14.81 5.33 21.79
C ALA A 59 -15.47 4.81 23.07
N LYS A 60 -16.81 4.75 23.12
CA LYS A 60 -17.55 4.14 24.24
C LYS A 60 -17.54 2.61 24.19
N MET A 61 -17.60 2.04 22.99
CA MET A 61 -17.69 0.58 22.80
C MET A 61 -16.33 -0.12 22.87
N LEU A 62 -15.29 0.54 22.36
CA LEU A 62 -13.92 0.01 22.21
C LEU A 62 -12.89 1.04 22.74
N PRO A 63 -12.96 1.42 24.03
CA PRO A 63 -12.09 2.46 24.61
C PRO A 63 -10.60 2.10 24.55
N ASP A 64 -10.28 0.79 24.54
CA ASP A 64 -8.92 0.27 24.48
C ASP A 64 -8.35 0.14 23.06
N THR A 65 -8.99 0.78 22.08
CA THR A 65 -8.49 0.79 20.69
C THR A 65 -7.08 1.37 20.63
N LYS A 66 -6.14 0.55 20.16
CA LYS A 66 -4.73 0.92 19.99
C LYS A 66 -4.39 1.41 18.60
N ARG A 67 -5.15 1.02 17.58
CA ARG A 67 -4.85 1.30 16.18
C ARG A 67 -6.10 1.68 15.43
N ILE A 68 -5.99 2.74 14.65
CA ILE A 68 -7.06 3.24 13.82
C ILE A 68 -6.57 3.38 12.39
N PHE A 69 -7.38 2.91 11.44
CA PHE A 69 -7.15 3.06 10.02
C PHE A 69 -8.22 3.98 9.42
N LEU A 70 -7.79 5.06 8.78
CA LEU A 70 -8.66 5.97 8.04
C LEU A 70 -8.80 5.46 6.60
N ALA A 71 -9.92 4.77 6.36
CA ALA A 71 -10.39 4.37 5.05
C ALA A 71 -11.09 5.56 4.36
N ASP A 72 -11.33 5.57 3.06
CA ASP A 72 -11.11 4.50 2.08
C ASP A 72 -9.80 4.69 1.30
N GLY A 73 -9.80 4.52 -0.03
CA GLY A 73 -8.60 4.50 -0.86
C GLY A 73 -7.75 5.77 -0.90
N ASP A 74 -8.27 6.90 -0.43
CA ASP A 74 -7.56 8.18 -0.56
C ASP A 74 -7.88 9.23 0.52
N ALA A 75 -7.88 8.83 1.79
CA ALA A 75 -8.17 9.73 2.92
C ALA A 75 -7.23 10.95 2.98
N LEU A 76 -5.97 10.84 2.52
CA LEU A 76 -5.03 11.96 2.50
C LEU A 76 -5.42 13.06 1.49
N ASN A 77 -6.41 12.86 0.63
CA ASN A 77 -6.93 13.92 -0.24
C ASN A 77 -7.71 15.01 0.52
N LEU A 78 -8.20 14.72 1.74
CA LEU A 78 -8.85 15.70 2.60
C LEU A 78 -7.99 16.97 2.83
N SER A 79 -8.68 18.09 3.09
CA SER A 79 -8.02 19.34 3.52
C SER A 79 -7.22 19.11 4.81
N VAL A 80 -6.16 19.91 4.99
CA VAL A 80 -5.30 19.81 6.18
C VAL A 80 -6.08 20.11 7.45
N GLU A 81 -6.96 21.12 7.41
CA GLU A 81 -7.80 21.51 8.54
C GLU A 81 -8.75 20.38 8.93
N TYR A 82 -9.39 19.74 7.95
CA TYR A 82 -10.37 18.71 8.23
C TYR A 82 -9.72 17.41 8.71
N MET A 83 -8.64 16.98 8.06
CA MET A 83 -7.84 15.83 8.53
C MET A 83 -7.32 16.07 9.95
N GLN A 84 -6.79 17.27 10.24
CA GLN A 84 -6.34 17.62 11.58
C GLN A 84 -7.48 17.54 12.61
N LYS A 85 -8.67 18.05 12.26
CA LYS A 85 -9.85 18.00 13.14
C LYS A 85 -10.21 16.56 13.52
N ILE A 86 -10.23 15.65 12.54
CA ILE A 86 -10.51 14.23 12.75
C ILE A 86 -9.44 13.59 13.62
N VAL A 87 -8.17 13.73 13.25
CA VAL A 87 -7.04 13.07 13.94
C VAL A 87 -6.94 13.53 15.40
N LYS A 88 -7.07 14.83 15.67
CA LYS A 88 -7.07 15.35 17.04
C LYS A 88 -8.23 14.81 17.86
N TYR A 89 -9.43 14.72 17.27
CA TYR A 89 -10.60 14.19 17.96
C TYR A 89 -10.47 12.70 18.27
N LEU A 90 -9.90 11.92 17.35
CA LEU A 90 -9.57 10.51 17.61
C LEU A 90 -8.59 10.36 18.78
N ARG A 91 -7.52 11.17 18.81
CA ARG A 91 -6.54 11.16 19.92
C ARG A 91 -7.17 11.60 21.25
N GLU A 92 -8.13 12.52 21.22
CA GLU A 92 -8.87 12.93 22.41
C GLU A 92 -9.78 11.80 22.93
N LYS A 93 -10.45 11.05 22.04
CA LYS A 93 -11.44 10.04 22.43
C LYS A 93 -10.85 8.68 22.77
N PHE A 94 -9.74 8.29 22.16
CA PHE A 94 -9.10 7.00 22.38
C PHE A 94 -7.78 7.18 23.14
N GLN A 95 -7.83 7.03 24.47
CA GLN A 95 -6.70 7.30 25.36
C GLN A 95 -5.52 6.33 25.17
N ASN A 96 -5.79 5.11 24.72
CA ASN A 96 -4.79 4.06 24.48
C ASN A 96 -4.33 4.01 23.01
N LEU A 97 -4.68 5.01 22.20
CA LEU A 97 -4.38 5.03 20.77
C LEU A 97 -2.87 5.18 20.54
N GLU A 98 -2.26 4.16 19.94
CA GLU A 98 -0.85 4.12 19.58
C GLU A 98 -0.63 4.64 18.15
N ARG A 99 -1.49 4.24 17.20
CA ARG A 99 -1.28 4.55 15.77
C ARG A 99 -2.55 4.97 15.03
N ILE A 100 -2.47 6.02 14.24
CA ILE A 100 -3.43 6.35 13.17
C ILE A 100 -2.72 6.26 11.82
N SER A 101 -3.31 5.51 10.89
CA SER A 101 -2.75 5.30 9.54
C SER A 101 -3.80 5.48 8.45
N CYS A 102 -3.37 5.70 7.22
CA CYS A 102 -4.26 5.76 6.05
C CYS A 102 -3.54 5.35 4.77
N TYR A 103 -4.31 5.08 3.69
CA TYR A 103 -3.74 5.08 2.35
C TYR A 103 -3.32 6.50 1.94
N ALA A 104 -2.22 6.60 1.21
CA ALA A 104 -1.71 7.85 0.67
C ALA A 104 -1.26 7.68 -0.77
N MET A 105 -1.87 8.44 -1.68
CA MET A 105 -1.38 8.56 -3.04
C MET A 105 -0.14 9.45 -3.10
N PRO A 106 0.87 9.15 -3.95
CA PRO A 106 2.07 9.98 -4.10
C PRO A 106 1.73 11.45 -4.38
N MET A 107 0.74 11.70 -5.25
CA MET A 107 0.33 13.05 -5.61
C MET A 107 -0.29 13.83 -4.44
N ASN A 108 -0.98 13.17 -3.51
CA ASN A 108 -1.59 13.85 -2.37
C ASN A 108 -0.57 14.21 -1.29
N VAL A 109 0.50 13.40 -1.15
CA VAL A 109 1.68 13.79 -0.37
C VAL A 109 2.38 14.99 -1.01
N LEU A 110 2.51 15.00 -2.34
CA LEU A 110 3.22 16.06 -3.05
C LEU A 110 2.48 17.40 -3.04
N LYS A 111 1.14 17.38 -3.12
CA LYS A 111 0.29 18.58 -3.07
C LYS A 111 0.38 19.34 -1.75
N LYS A 112 0.56 18.63 -0.62
CA LYS A 112 0.68 19.25 0.72
C LYS A 112 2.09 19.82 0.93
N THR A 113 2.26 20.97 1.56
CA THR A 113 3.60 21.50 1.89
C THR A 113 4.29 20.65 2.95
N PRO A 114 5.63 20.72 3.10
CA PRO A 114 6.32 20.06 4.21
C PRO A 114 5.76 20.45 5.59
N GLU A 115 5.38 21.71 5.78
CA GLU A 115 4.82 22.25 7.02
C GLU A 115 3.43 21.67 7.30
N GLU A 116 2.58 21.55 6.26
CA GLU A 116 1.27 20.90 6.37
C GLU A 116 1.40 19.42 6.74
N LEU A 117 2.34 18.70 6.12
CA LEU A 117 2.61 17.30 6.44
C LEU A 117 3.11 17.16 7.89
N LYS A 118 4.02 18.03 8.32
CA LYS A 118 4.52 18.05 9.70
C LYS A 118 3.41 18.37 10.70
N LEU A 119 2.55 19.33 10.39
CA LEU A 119 1.40 19.69 11.22
C LEU A 119 0.44 18.50 11.40
N LEU A 120 0.14 17.76 10.33
CA LEU A 120 -0.68 16.55 10.40
C LEU A 120 0.02 15.44 11.21
N ARG A 121 1.34 15.29 11.06
CA ARG A 121 2.14 14.32 11.82
C ARG A 121 2.08 14.60 13.31
N GLU A 122 2.31 15.85 13.70
CA GLU A 122 2.27 16.34 15.09
C GLU A 122 0.85 16.29 15.68
N SER A 123 -0.18 16.38 14.83
CA SER A 123 -1.58 16.20 15.25
C SER A 123 -1.90 14.75 15.58
N GLY A 124 -1.08 13.79 15.14
CA GLY A 124 -1.18 12.38 15.49
C GLY A 124 -1.48 11.43 14.33
N LEU A 125 -1.33 11.84 13.07
CA LEU A 125 -1.38 10.94 11.91
C LEU A 125 0.02 10.34 11.71
N ASP A 126 0.21 9.04 11.91
CA ASP A 126 1.57 8.50 12.08
C ASP A 126 2.15 7.82 10.84
N MET A 127 1.29 7.22 10.02
CA MET A 127 1.74 6.22 9.06
C MET A 127 0.94 6.26 7.77
N PHE A 128 1.66 6.11 6.65
CA PHE A 128 1.06 6.00 5.33
C PHE A 128 1.33 4.64 4.70
N TYR A 129 0.28 4.10 4.07
CA TYR A 129 0.38 3.02 3.10
C TYR A 129 0.41 3.62 1.69
N LEU A 130 1.48 3.37 0.95
CA LEU A 130 1.69 3.95 -0.38
C LEU A 130 2.03 2.85 -1.39
N GLY A 131 1.22 2.73 -2.43
CA GLY A 131 1.49 1.78 -3.53
C GLY A 131 2.54 2.33 -4.49
N ILE A 132 3.75 1.76 -4.45
CA ILE A 132 4.77 1.93 -5.49
C ILE A 132 4.31 1.19 -6.74
N GLU A 133 3.77 -0.01 -6.56
CA GLU A 133 3.38 -0.99 -7.59
C GLU A 133 4.56 -1.50 -8.41
N THR A 134 5.25 -0.59 -9.09
CA THR A 134 6.45 -0.79 -9.90
C THR A 134 7.26 0.49 -9.94
N GLY A 135 8.59 0.39 -9.95
CA GLY A 135 9.45 1.55 -10.19
C GLY A 135 9.76 1.81 -11.68
N SER A 136 9.16 1.08 -12.63
CA SER A 136 9.30 1.35 -14.06
C SER A 136 8.26 2.38 -14.53
N ASP A 137 8.75 3.51 -15.07
CA ASP A 137 7.89 4.56 -15.64
C ASP A 137 7.08 4.06 -16.84
N LEU A 138 7.63 3.12 -17.62
CA LEU A 138 6.92 2.48 -18.72
C LEU A 138 5.67 1.75 -18.20
N ILE A 139 5.84 0.91 -17.18
CA ILE A 139 4.74 0.12 -16.62
C ILE A 139 3.76 1.02 -15.87
N LEU A 140 4.24 2.00 -15.09
CA LEU A 140 3.39 3.00 -14.41
C LEU A 140 2.48 3.73 -15.41
N LYS A 141 2.99 4.05 -16.59
CA LYS A 141 2.20 4.65 -17.68
C LYS A 141 1.20 3.65 -18.26
N LYS A 142 1.62 2.43 -18.59
CA LYS A 142 0.75 1.35 -19.11
C LYS A 142 -0.43 1.06 -18.18
N VAL A 143 -0.22 1.11 -16.87
CA VAL A 143 -1.28 0.83 -15.89
C VAL A 143 -2.00 2.08 -15.38
N THR A 144 -1.69 3.25 -15.95
CA THR A 144 -2.30 4.53 -15.60
C THR A 144 -2.23 4.83 -14.11
N LYS A 145 -1.05 4.68 -13.47
CA LYS A 145 -0.90 4.92 -12.02
C LYS A 145 -0.95 6.41 -11.63
N GLY A 146 -0.71 7.32 -12.59
CA GLY A 146 -0.68 8.76 -12.34
C GLY A 146 0.56 9.24 -11.56
N ALA A 147 1.65 8.46 -11.61
CA ALA A 147 2.94 8.77 -10.98
C ALA A 147 4.10 8.26 -11.85
N THR A 148 5.30 8.77 -11.58
CA THR A 148 6.59 8.25 -12.10
C THR A 148 7.45 7.82 -10.92
N SER A 149 8.47 7.03 -11.16
CA SER A 149 9.53 6.66 -10.21
C SER A 149 10.10 7.89 -9.48
N VAL A 150 10.37 8.97 -10.21
CA VAL A 150 10.88 10.23 -9.64
C VAL A 150 9.85 10.87 -8.70
N THR A 151 8.57 10.95 -9.09
CA THR A 151 7.54 11.52 -8.20
C THR A 151 7.27 10.61 -7.00
N MET A 152 7.39 9.29 -7.17
CA MET A 152 7.30 8.29 -6.12
C MET A 152 8.40 8.48 -5.07
N ILE A 153 9.66 8.56 -5.50
CA ILE A 153 10.82 8.78 -4.63
C ILE A 153 10.65 10.09 -3.85
N ARG A 154 10.25 11.17 -4.54
CA ARG A 154 10.03 12.48 -3.92
C ARG A 154 8.91 12.43 -2.88
N ALA A 155 7.80 11.75 -3.17
CA ALA A 155 6.68 11.63 -2.23
C ALA A 155 7.08 10.84 -0.97
N ILE A 156 7.74 9.69 -1.14
CA ILE A 156 8.17 8.85 -0.01
C ILE A 156 9.16 9.61 0.88
N LYS A 157 10.19 10.24 0.28
CA LYS A 157 11.15 11.06 1.05
C LYS A 157 10.47 12.20 1.78
N LYS A 158 9.62 12.97 1.11
CA LYS A 158 8.91 14.10 1.72
C LYS A 158 8.06 13.69 2.92
N ALA A 159 7.40 12.53 2.85
CA ALA A 159 6.67 11.99 3.99
C ALA A 159 7.61 11.54 5.13
N MET A 160 8.71 10.85 4.81
CA MET A 160 9.69 10.43 5.83
C MET A 160 10.37 11.63 6.51
N ASP A 161 10.72 12.67 5.76
CA ASP A 161 11.30 13.91 6.27
C ASP A 161 10.33 14.65 7.22
N ALA A 162 9.02 14.51 6.99
CA ALA A 162 7.97 15.01 7.88
C ALA A 162 7.71 14.09 9.09
N GLY A 163 8.43 12.97 9.22
CA GLY A 163 8.37 12.06 10.39
C GLY A 163 7.35 10.93 10.28
N TYR A 164 6.82 10.65 9.09
CA TYR A 164 5.87 9.55 8.88
C TYR A 164 6.56 8.19 8.77
N ILE A 165 5.89 7.17 9.31
CA ILE A 165 6.20 5.78 9.01
C ILE A 165 5.66 5.47 7.61
N MET A 166 6.53 4.98 6.73
CA MET A 166 6.17 4.62 5.35
C MET A 166 6.11 3.11 5.17
N SER A 167 4.93 2.60 4.80
CA SER A 167 4.76 1.23 4.32
C SER A 167 4.41 1.22 2.85
N CYS A 168 5.38 0.82 2.04
CA CYS A 168 5.25 0.78 0.59
C CYS A 168 4.81 -0.59 0.09
N MET A 169 4.05 -0.63 -1.00
CA MET A 169 3.58 -1.87 -1.63
C MET A 169 4.11 -1.97 -3.07
N ILE A 170 4.55 -3.16 -3.47
CA ILE A 170 4.97 -3.50 -4.84
C ILE A 170 4.16 -4.71 -5.34
N ILE A 171 3.92 -4.78 -6.64
CA ILE A 171 3.09 -5.82 -7.27
C ILE A 171 3.95 -6.64 -8.23
N LEU A 172 4.34 -7.83 -7.81
CA LEU A 172 4.99 -8.83 -8.63
C LEU A 172 4.09 -9.20 -9.81
N GLY A 173 4.70 -9.38 -10.98
CA GLY A 173 4.02 -9.71 -12.23
C GLY A 173 3.35 -8.53 -12.93
N LEU A 174 3.41 -7.31 -12.40
CA LEU A 174 2.73 -6.15 -13.00
C LEU A 174 3.25 -5.81 -14.42
N GLY A 175 4.53 -6.10 -14.69
CA GLY A 175 5.12 -5.95 -16.02
C GLY A 175 4.85 -7.12 -16.98
N GLY A 176 4.23 -8.19 -16.50
CA GLY A 176 4.19 -9.48 -17.18
C GLY A 176 5.61 -10.02 -17.44
N LYS A 177 5.71 -11.13 -18.17
CA LYS A 177 7.02 -11.69 -18.55
C LYS A 177 7.85 -10.71 -19.40
N THR A 178 7.19 -9.92 -20.23
CA THR A 178 7.81 -9.00 -21.18
C THR A 178 8.68 -7.93 -20.49
N HIS A 179 8.16 -7.32 -19.41
CA HIS A 179 8.84 -6.21 -18.73
C HIS A 179 9.36 -6.57 -17.33
N SER A 180 9.43 -7.86 -17.00
CA SER A 180 9.81 -8.34 -15.68
C SER A 180 11.15 -7.77 -15.18
N LYS A 181 12.21 -7.78 -16.01
CA LYS A 181 13.51 -7.20 -15.62
C LYS A 181 13.46 -5.70 -15.37
N GLU A 182 12.71 -4.96 -16.19
CA GLU A 182 12.58 -3.50 -16.03
C GLU A 182 11.75 -3.17 -14.79
N HIS A 183 10.68 -3.92 -14.54
CA HIS A 183 9.85 -3.85 -13.33
C HIS A 183 10.72 -3.97 -12.08
N ILE A 184 11.53 -5.02 -12.00
CA ILE A 184 12.33 -5.32 -10.82
C ILE A 184 13.46 -4.31 -10.63
N ARG A 185 14.19 -3.97 -11.70
CA ARG A 185 15.26 -2.96 -11.62
C ARG A 185 14.73 -1.61 -11.15
N GLY A 186 13.67 -1.10 -11.79
CA GLY A 186 13.09 0.19 -11.39
C GLY A 186 12.55 0.16 -9.96
N THR A 187 11.94 -0.94 -9.54
CA THR A 187 11.44 -1.10 -8.17
C THR A 187 12.58 -1.10 -7.14
N ALA A 188 13.67 -1.80 -7.42
CA ALA A 188 14.87 -1.78 -6.58
C ALA A 188 15.48 -0.36 -6.51
N GLU A 189 15.54 0.38 -7.62
CA GLU A 189 16.01 1.77 -7.65
C GLU A 189 15.18 2.68 -6.72
N VAL A 190 13.85 2.57 -6.75
CA VAL A 190 12.96 3.35 -5.86
C VAL A 190 13.20 2.98 -4.39
N ILE A 191 13.29 1.68 -4.07
CA ILE A 191 13.52 1.20 -2.70
C ILE A 191 14.90 1.66 -2.21
N ASN A 192 15.95 1.51 -3.00
CA ASN A 192 17.32 1.92 -2.64
C ASN A 192 17.42 3.43 -2.44
N ALA A 193 16.70 4.21 -3.25
CA ALA A 193 16.68 5.66 -3.13
C ALA A 193 15.96 6.17 -1.89
N THR A 194 15.01 5.39 -1.33
CA THR A 194 14.07 5.87 -0.30
C THR A 194 14.18 5.15 1.04
N ALA A 195 14.56 3.87 1.04
CA ALA A 195 14.62 2.98 2.20
C ALA A 195 13.41 3.13 3.16
N PRO A 196 12.17 2.87 2.70
CA PRO A 196 10.98 3.04 3.52
C PRO A 196 10.98 2.04 4.68
N HIS A 197 10.22 2.33 5.74
CA HIS A 197 10.21 1.50 6.94
C HIS A 197 9.72 0.07 6.67
N TYR A 198 8.73 -0.07 5.78
CA TYR A 198 8.19 -1.36 5.35
C TYR A 198 8.05 -1.41 3.83
N VAL A 199 8.31 -2.59 3.26
CA VAL A 199 7.98 -2.94 1.87
C VAL A 199 7.20 -4.25 1.88
N GLY A 200 5.96 -4.20 1.38
CA GLY A 200 5.11 -5.36 1.13
C GLY A 200 5.12 -5.73 -0.35
N ALA A 201 5.32 -7.00 -0.67
CA ALA A 201 5.17 -7.53 -2.02
C ALA A 201 3.87 -8.30 -2.15
N LEU A 202 3.04 -7.91 -3.10
CA LEU A 202 1.83 -8.60 -3.52
C LEU A 202 2.08 -9.23 -4.89
N THR A 203 1.28 -10.21 -5.29
CA THR A 203 1.26 -10.72 -6.67
C THR A 203 0.04 -10.16 -7.39
N LEU A 204 0.21 -9.75 -8.66
CA LEU A 204 -0.86 -9.21 -9.48
C LEU A 204 -2.05 -10.18 -9.50
N TYR A 205 -3.22 -9.64 -9.18
CA TYR A 205 -4.49 -10.33 -9.28
C TYR A 205 -5.45 -9.44 -10.08
N LEU A 206 -5.89 -9.93 -11.23
CA LEU A 206 -6.83 -9.21 -12.09
C LEU A 206 -8.22 -9.81 -11.93
N GLU A 207 -9.12 -9.05 -11.31
CA GLU A 207 -10.54 -9.39 -11.25
C GLU A 207 -11.19 -9.31 -12.63
N ASN A 208 -12.24 -10.10 -12.85
CA ASN A 208 -12.88 -10.17 -14.16
C ASN A 208 -13.40 -8.82 -14.65
N GLY A 209 -13.81 -7.92 -13.74
CA GLY A 209 -14.32 -6.59 -14.08
C GLY A 209 -13.28 -5.65 -14.71
N ILE A 210 -11.99 -5.83 -14.42
CA ILE A 210 -10.92 -4.93 -14.87
C ILE A 210 -9.99 -5.54 -15.92
N LYS A 211 -10.12 -6.82 -16.26
CA LYS A 211 -9.22 -7.50 -17.21
C LYS A 211 -9.16 -6.81 -18.56
N ASP A 212 -10.30 -6.49 -19.14
CA ASP A 212 -10.35 -5.87 -20.48
C ASP A 212 -9.78 -4.45 -20.45
N GLU A 213 -10.07 -3.67 -19.41
CA GLU A 213 -9.48 -2.35 -19.19
C GLU A 213 -7.96 -2.45 -19.03
N PHE A 214 -7.48 -3.40 -18.22
CA PHE A 214 -6.06 -3.67 -18.02
C PHE A 214 -5.37 -3.97 -19.35
N MET A 215 -5.87 -4.95 -20.12
CA MET A 215 -5.27 -5.34 -21.41
C MET A 215 -5.27 -4.17 -22.40
N THR A 216 -6.37 -3.41 -22.45
CA THR A 216 -6.50 -2.25 -23.35
C THR A 216 -5.50 -1.15 -22.98
N LYS A 217 -5.42 -0.76 -21.71
CA LYS A 217 -4.50 0.29 -21.23
C LYS A 217 -3.03 -0.16 -21.28
N PHE A 218 -2.76 -1.45 -21.05
CA PHE A 218 -1.41 -2.02 -21.15
C PHE A 218 -0.84 -1.90 -22.58
N GLY A 219 -1.72 -1.99 -23.59
CA GLY A 219 -1.47 -1.54 -24.95
C GLY A 219 -0.61 -2.49 -25.80
N GLU A 220 -0.38 -3.72 -25.33
CA GLU A 220 0.32 -4.79 -26.06
C GLU A 220 -0.02 -6.16 -25.45
N PRO A 221 0.33 -7.28 -26.10
CA PRO A 221 0.10 -8.61 -25.53
C PRO A 221 0.74 -8.77 -24.15
N PHE A 222 -0.10 -8.96 -23.13
CA PHE A 222 0.34 -9.22 -21.76
C PHE A 222 0.49 -10.73 -21.54
N ILE A 223 1.68 -11.17 -21.15
CA ILE A 223 1.96 -12.56 -20.77
C ILE A 223 2.07 -12.60 -19.25
N PRO A 224 1.09 -13.19 -18.53
CA PRO A 224 1.14 -13.31 -17.08
C PRO A 224 2.36 -14.09 -16.62
N VAL A 225 2.90 -13.71 -15.47
CA VAL A 225 3.92 -14.48 -14.76
C VAL A 225 3.29 -15.73 -14.12
N SER A 226 4.00 -16.85 -14.13
CA SER A 226 3.67 -18.00 -13.29
C SER A 226 4.15 -17.78 -11.86
N ASP A 227 3.79 -18.68 -10.95
CA ASP A 227 4.29 -18.63 -9.57
C ASP A 227 5.82 -18.77 -9.48
N HIS A 228 6.43 -19.50 -10.41
CA HIS A 228 7.89 -19.59 -10.51
C HIS A 228 8.50 -18.28 -11.02
N ASP A 229 7.91 -17.68 -12.05
CA ASP A 229 8.38 -16.38 -12.56
C ASP A 229 8.25 -15.28 -11.48
N ALA A 230 7.18 -15.30 -10.66
CA ALA A 230 7.03 -14.37 -9.54
C ALA A 230 8.06 -14.61 -8.43
N LEU A 231 8.47 -15.87 -8.20
CA LEU A 231 9.55 -16.21 -7.28
C LEU A 231 10.92 -15.79 -7.83
N ASP A 232 11.14 -15.87 -9.14
CA ASP A 232 12.32 -15.34 -9.84
C ASP A 232 12.40 -13.82 -9.72
N GLU A 233 11.29 -13.11 -9.94
CA GLU A 233 11.17 -11.67 -9.73
C GLU A 233 11.53 -11.26 -8.29
N LEU A 234 11.06 -12.03 -7.32
CA LEU A 234 11.33 -11.79 -5.91
C LEU A 234 12.82 -12.00 -5.57
N GLU A 235 13.44 -13.06 -6.11
CA GLU A 235 14.89 -13.30 -5.95
C GLU A 235 15.71 -12.16 -6.53
N ASP A 236 15.37 -11.74 -7.76
CA ASP A 236 16.05 -10.66 -8.47
C ASP A 236 15.91 -9.33 -7.70
N LEU A 237 14.70 -9.01 -7.23
CA LEU A 237 14.44 -7.81 -6.44
C LEU A 237 15.29 -7.78 -5.17
N ILE A 238 15.27 -8.88 -4.39
CA ILE A 238 16.02 -8.96 -3.13
C ILE A 238 17.53 -8.85 -3.41
N SER A 239 18.02 -9.41 -4.51
CA SER A 239 19.42 -9.30 -4.90
C SER A 239 19.85 -7.85 -5.20
N GLN A 240 18.95 -7.04 -5.77
CA GLN A 240 19.21 -5.66 -6.16
C GLN A 240 18.96 -4.63 -5.05
N ILE A 241 18.22 -4.99 -3.99
CA ILE A 241 18.04 -4.10 -2.83
C ILE A 241 19.36 -3.98 -2.06
N ASP A 242 19.86 -2.75 -1.94
CA ASP A 242 21.09 -2.37 -1.26
C ASP A 242 20.85 -1.11 -0.42
N VAL A 243 20.16 -1.31 0.71
CA VAL A 243 19.81 -0.25 1.66
C VAL A 243 20.68 -0.35 2.90
N LYS A 244 21.11 0.81 3.41
CA LYS A 244 21.88 0.90 4.67
C LYS A 244 20.98 0.89 5.91
N ASN A 245 19.77 1.44 5.77
CA ASN A 245 18.80 1.52 6.85
C ASN A 245 17.93 0.27 6.89
N ASN A 246 17.35 0.02 8.06
CA ASN A 246 16.45 -1.11 8.24
C ASN A 246 15.18 -0.96 7.40
N VAL A 247 14.91 -1.95 6.55
CA VAL A 247 13.66 -2.04 5.76
C VAL A 247 13.01 -3.38 6.04
N ILE A 248 11.83 -3.36 6.68
CA ILE A 248 11.08 -4.58 6.96
C ILE A 248 10.38 -5.04 5.68
N PHE A 249 10.83 -6.16 5.13
CA PHE A 249 10.33 -6.70 3.87
C PHE A 249 9.40 -7.90 4.10
N ARG A 250 8.23 -7.89 3.43
CA ARG A 250 7.21 -8.92 3.58
C ARG A 250 6.59 -9.26 2.22
N ALA A 251 6.83 -10.47 1.72
CA ALA A 251 6.07 -11.09 0.64
C ALA A 251 5.22 -12.22 1.26
N ASN A 252 4.18 -11.84 2.01
CA ASN A 252 3.31 -12.76 2.74
C ASN A 252 1.83 -12.43 2.59
N HIS A 253 1.49 -11.54 1.65
CA HIS A 253 0.12 -11.18 1.32
C HIS A 253 -0.67 -12.43 0.91
N GLY A 254 -2.01 -12.38 1.03
CA GLY A 254 -2.90 -13.46 0.62
C GLY A 254 -2.65 -13.93 -0.82
N SER A 255 -2.26 -13.00 -1.70
CA SER A 255 -2.05 -13.25 -3.12
C SER A 255 -0.73 -13.94 -3.46
N ASN A 256 0.26 -13.94 -2.56
CA ASN A 256 1.55 -14.55 -2.86
C ASN A 256 1.49 -16.08 -2.80
N ALA A 257 2.13 -16.71 -3.79
CA ALA A 257 2.34 -18.15 -3.82
C ALA A 257 3.35 -18.63 -2.77
N TYR A 258 4.38 -17.82 -2.50
CA TYR A 258 5.46 -18.14 -1.57
C TYR A 258 5.57 -17.06 -0.49
N THR A 259 5.93 -17.46 0.73
CA THR A 259 6.08 -16.55 1.86
C THR A 259 7.54 -16.25 2.19
N ILE A 260 7.97 -15.01 1.89
CA ILE A 260 9.29 -14.48 2.26
C ILE A 260 9.13 -13.31 3.23
N LYS A 261 9.96 -13.30 4.27
CA LYS A 261 10.01 -12.24 5.27
C LYS A 261 11.44 -12.06 5.75
N GLY A 262 11.84 -10.81 5.94
CA GLY A 262 13.12 -10.45 6.52
C GLY A 262 13.20 -8.94 6.74
N THR A 263 14.32 -8.49 7.29
CA THR A 263 14.68 -7.09 7.45
C THR A 263 16.00 -6.84 6.73
N PHE A 264 15.99 -5.98 5.72
CA PHE A 264 17.24 -5.54 5.09
C PHE A 264 18.00 -4.59 6.01
N PRO A 265 19.34 -4.56 5.95
CA PRO A 265 20.20 -5.44 5.13
C PRO A 265 20.47 -6.83 5.75
N GLN A 266 20.15 -7.03 7.04
CA GLN A 266 20.61 -8.17 7.84
C GLN A 266 20.15 -9.53 7.30
N ASP A 267 18.90 -9.59 6.84
CA ASP A 267 18.25 -10.84 6.42
C ASP A 267 18.37 -11.11 4.92
N LYS A 268 19.10 -10.29 4.16
CA LYS A 268 19.18 -10.39 2.69
C LYS A 268 19.62 -11.79 2.24
N GLN A 269 20.74 -12.27 2.78
CA GLN A 269 21.29 -13.58 2.43
C GLN A 269 20.33 -14.72 2.82
N MET A 270 19.76 -14.68 4.02
CA MET A 270 18.76 -15.68 4.46
C MET A 270 17.55 -15.70 3.51
N MET A 271 17.04 -14.55 3.09
CA MET A 271 15.92 -14.49 2.15
C MET A 271 16.28 -15.09 0.79
N GLN A 272 17.49 -14.83 0.27
CA GLN A 272 17.97 -15.43 -0.98
C GLN A 272 18.09 -16.95 -0.89
N GLU A 273 18.74 -17.46 0.17
CA GLU A 273 18.88 -18.90 0.42
C GLU A 273 17.52 -19.59 0.53
N LYS A 274 16.57 -18.95 1.21
CA LYS A 274 15.19 -19.45 1.34
C LYS A 274 14.48 -19.51 -0.02
N ILE A 275 14.66 -18.52 -0.88
CA ILE A 275 14.08 -18.52 -2.23
C ILE A 275 14.70 -19.63 -3.08
N SER A 276 16.03 -19.76 -3.08
CA SER A 276 16.72 -20.84 -3.81
C SER A 276 16.26 -22.22 -3.34
N TRP A 277 16.01 -22.39 -2.04
CA TRP A 277 15.40 -23.61 -1.50
C TRP A 277 13.96 -23.82 -2.01
N MET A 278 13.11 -22.80 -1.99
CA MET A 278 11.72 -22.87 -2.48
C MET A 278 11.63 -23.25 -3.97
N LYS A 279 12.58 -22.78 -4.80
CA LYS A 279 12.63 -23.16 -6.22
C LYS A 279 12.82 -24.67 -6.43
N GLN A 280 13.42 -25.37 -5.47
CA GLN A 280 13.62 -26.82 -5.50
C GLN A 280 12.50 -27.60 -4.79
N HIS A 281 11.60 -26.90 -4.07
CA HIS A 281 10.56 -27.48 -3.22
C HIS A 281 9.18 -26.87 -3.56
N PRO A 282 8.67 -27.07 -4.80
CA PRO A 282 7.41 -26.46 -5.25
C PRO A 282 6.19 -26.93 -4.44
N GLU A 283 6.29 -28.02 -3.68
CA GLU A 283 5.23 -28.51 -2.80
C GLU A 283 4.86 -27.56 -1.65
N VAL A 284 5.74 -26.60 -1.31
CA VAL A 284 5.46 -25.61 -0.25
C VAL A 284 4.64 -24.42 -0.73
N ILE A 285 4.27 -24.41 -2.01
CA ILE A 285 3.48 -23.37 -2.62
C ILE A 285 2.12 -23.25 -1.95
N ARG A 286 1.65 -22.03 -1.69
CA ARG A 286 0.26 -21.80 -1.27
C ARG A 286 -0.67 -22.23 -2.41
N PRO A 287 -1.62 -23.16 -2.20
CA PRO A 287 -2.57 -23.56 -3.24
C PRO A 287 -3.40 -22.38 -3.75
N VAL A 288 -3.73 -22.34 -5.04
CA VAL A 288 -4.49 -21.24 -5.66
C VAL A 288 -5.82 -20.97 -4.94
N GLY A 289 -6.54 -22.02 -4.52
CA GLY A 289 -7.80 -21.88 -3.79
C GLY A 289 -7.69 -21.32 -2.37
N LEU A 290 -6.48 -21.16 -1.84
CA LEU A 290 -6.19 -20.52 -0.55
C LEU A 290 -5.56 -19.13 -0.71
N ARG A 291 -5.43 -18.63 -1.94
CA ARG A 291 -4.93 -17.28 -2.23
C ARG A 291 -6.11 -16.31 -2.35
N GLY A 292 -5.88 -15.07 -1.94
CA GLY A 292 -6.87 -14.00 -2.00
C GLY A 292 -6.22 -12.63 -2.08
N PHE A 293 -6.92 -11.69 -2.71
CA PHE A 293 -6.53 -10.28 -2.76
C PHE A 293 -7.19 -9.51 -1.63
#